data_AF-A0A9P8TVP0-F1
#
_entry.id   AF-A0A9P8TVP0-F1
#
_cell.length_a   1.000
_cell.length_b   1.000
_cell.length_c   1.000
_cell.angle_alpha   90.00
_cell.angle_beta   90.00
_cell.angle_gamma   90.00
#
_symmetry.space_group_name_H-M   'P 1'
#
loop_
_entity.id
_entity.type
_entity.pdbx_description
1 polymer ?
#
loop_
_entity_poly.entity_id
_entity_poly.type
_entity_poly.pdbx_seq_one_letter_code
_entity_poly.pdbx_strand_id
1 'polypeptide(L)'
;MPLAARQAPARPVAIPVSSPVPLDHERAEPIQQSEQYSQQLRSLVHSPYELRKSGYVICQLSGLDLDRKRRCSQCGRHLPHNLKKLQWLRKTPVQGRKDDLSDQVKDTSRGEPTKGAKQKVLHCKYHPGRVFQRKWTCCNGIPSSPPCQGNEQHTPKTYAAGELETEWRFYQTPSFGSGGRLAAAVAIDCEMGTASSGESELIRVSAVDYYSGAVLLDSLVYPDVKMLHYNTKYSGITRQDMENARRTRSCLFGRASARKALWNFVGPDTIVIGHSANSDLTSLRWIHLAVVDTLIVEKRNRLTGEDKKGEGDKEKEWEEEQGEQEEQGEQKEQEEEGKQVAESLEAPASDPQLKGLFYIHDPLKGDYRISQGGANGKAPAKRQMGGLSLKALAKERLAREIQVNSKGHDSIEDSMATRDILHWNILKRLEDHARQMQIA
;
A
#
# COMPACT_ATOMS: atom_id res chain seq x y z
N MET A 1 46.19 -55.39 5.30
CA MET A 1 45.35 -54.74 6.33
C MET A 1 44.60 -53.60 5.66
N PRO A 2 43.31 -53.75 5.30
CA PRO A 2 42.58 -52.70 4.61
C PRO A 2 42.12 -51.62 5.61
N LEU A 3 42.24 -50.36 5.19
CA LEU A 3 41.80 -49.16 5.92
C LEU A 3 40.27 -49.16 6.06
N ALA A 4 39.79 -49.21 7.29
CA ALA A 4 38.37 -49.10 7.62
C ALA A 4 37.85 -47.68 7.29
N ALA A 5 36.82 -47.61 6.46
CA ALA A 5 36.08 -46.39 6.16
C ALA A 5 35.36 -45.89 7.43
N ARG A 6 35.67 -44.65 7.84
CA ARG A 6 34.93 -43.96 8.90
C ARG A 6 33.59 -43.46 8.34
N GLN A 7 32.48 -44.02 8.83
CA GLN A 7 31.13 -43.49 8.57
C GLN A 7 30.97 -42.13 9.26
N ALA A 8 30.41 -41.16 8.53
CA ALA A 8 30.04 -39.86 9.08
C ALA A 8 28.81 -39.99 10.01
N PRO A 9 28.73 -39.23 11.12
CA PRO A 9 27.59 -39.29 12.02
C PRO A 9 26.32 -38.77 11.34
N ALA A 10 25.20 -39.47 11.56
CA ALA A 10 23.89 -39.13 11.04
C ALA A 10 23.43 -37.73 11.48
N ARG A 11 22.78 -37.02 10.55
CA ARG A 11 22.15 -35.71 10.76
C ARG A 11 21.07 -35.83 11.84
N PRO A 12 21.03 -34.95 12.87
CA PRO A 12 19.95 -34.99 13.84
C PRO A 12 18.63 -34.64 13.15
N VAL A 13 17.65 -35.55 13.29
CA VAL A 13 16.27 -35.35 12.87
C VAL A 13 15.67 -34.25 13.74
N ALA A 14 15.16 -33.20 13.11
CA ALA A 14 14.47 -32.12 13.81
C ALA A 14 13.18 -32.66 14.44
N ILE A 15 13.14 -32.70 15.77
CA ILE A 15 11.93 -32.94 16.55
C ILE A 15 11.08 -31.65 16.43
N PRO A 16 9.80 -31.72 16.03
CA PRO A 16 8.96 -30.53 16.03
C PRO A 16 8.78 -30.05 17.47
N VAL A 17 9.35 -28.89 17.78
CA VAL A 17 9.14 -28.20 19.04
C VAL A 17 7.74 -27.60 19.00
N SER A 18 6.78 -28.29 19.62
CA SER A 18 5.48 -27.71 19.94
C SER A 18 5.69 -26.65 21.02
N SER A 19 5.81 -25.39 20.62
CA SER A 19 5.72 -24.27 21.56
C SER A 19 4.31 -24.25 22.16
N PRO A 20 4.16 -24.15 23.49
CA PRO A 20 2.86 -24.00 24.12
C PRO A 20 2.30 -22.63 23.74
N VAL A 21 1.23 -22.64 22.94
CA VAL A 21 0.41 -21.47 22.66
C VAL A 21 -0.21 -21.02 23.99
N PRO A 22 -0.03 -19.78 24.43
CA PRO A 22 -0.78 -19.25 25.56
C PRO A 22 -2.28 -19.33 25.26
N LEU A 23 -2.97 -20.10 26.08
CA LEU A 23 -4.43 -20.16 26.12
C LEU A 23 -4.96 -18.80 26.60
N ASP A 24 -6.15 -18.43 26.10
CA ASP A 24 -7.03 -17.31 26.51
C ASP A 24 -7.06 -16.06 25.62
N HIS A 25 -6.97 -16.24 24.30
CA HIS A 25 -7.84 -15.45 23.42
C HIS A 25 -9.16 -16.21 23.32
N GLU A 26 -10.28 -15.61 23.79
CA GLU A 26 -11.63 -16.11 23.53
C GLU A 26 -11.71 -16.56 22.07
N ARG A 27 -11.85 -17.87 21.82
CA ARG A 27 -12.01 -18.36 20.45
C ARG A 27 -13.26 -17.71 19.90
N ALA A 28 -13.06 -16.82 18.93
CA ALA A 28 -14.16 -16.08 18.32
C ALA A 28 -15.19 -17.08 17.82
N GLU A 29 -16.47 -16.87 18.16
CA GLU A 29 -17.51 -17.83 17.80
C GLU A 29 -17.55 -18.01 16.28
N PRO A 30 -17.68 -19.27 15.80
CA PRO A 30 -17.82 -19.53 14.38
C PRO A 30 -19.09 -18.88 13.82
N ILE A 31 -18.96 -18.21 12.69
CA ILE A 31 -20.08 -17.65 11.93
C ILE A 31 -20.72 -18.78 11.12
N GLN A 32 -22.01 -19.01 11.35
CA GLN A 32 -22.75 -20.01 10.59
C GLN A 32 -22.88 -19.60 9.12
N GLN A 33 -22.33 -20.43 8.23
CA GLN A 33 -22.44 -20.22 6.80
C GLN A 33 -23.83 -20.64 6.32
N SER A 34 -24.64 -19.68 5.89
CA SER A 34 -25.87 -19.92 5.12
C SER A 34 -25.76 -19.32 3.73
N GLU A 35 -26.62 -19.75 2.81
CA GLU A 35 -26.65 -19.22 1.44
C GLU A 35 -26.98 -17.72 1.44
N GLN A 36 -28.02 -17.33 2.17
CA GLN A 36 -28.42 -15.93 2.31
C GLN A 36 -27.30 -15.06 2.91
N TYR A 37 -26.59 -15.57 3.92
CA TYR A 37 -25.45 -14.88 4.51
C TYR A 37 -24.33 -14.71 3.49
N SER A 38 -24.01 -15.76 2.74
CA SER A 38 -22.96 -15.75 1.72
C SER A 38 -23.28 -14.79 0.58
N GLN A 39 -24.56 -14.69 0.18
CA GLN A 39 -25.03 -13.71 -0.78
C GLN A 39 -24.85 -12.27 -0.27
N GLN A 40 -25.21 -11.99 1.00
CA GLN A 40 -25.00 -10.66 1.59
C GLN A 40 -23.51 -10.29 1.70
N LEU A 41 -22.64 -11.24 2.04
CA LEU A 41 -21.19 -11.02 2.06
C LEU A 41 -20.67 -10.68 0.66
N ARG A 42 -21.05 -11.46 -0.36
CA ARG A 42 -20.66 -11.19 -1.76
C ARG A 42 -21.17 -9.85 -2.26
N SER A 43 -22.37 -9.45 -1.85
CA SER A 43 -22.94 -8.14 -2.22
C SER A 43 -22.19 -6.94 -1.60
N LEU A 44 -21.26 -7.17 -0.66
CA LEU A 44 -20.43 -6.13 -0.05
C LEU A 44 -19.04 -6.03 -0.70
N VAL A 45 -18.70 -6.95 -1.63
CA VAL A 45 -17.46 -6.85 -2.41
C VAL A 45 -17.50 -5.54 -3.19
N HIS A 46 -16.47 -4.73 -3.02
CA HIS A 46 -16.39 -3.41 -3.63
C HIS A 46 -16.09 -3.52 -5.12
N SER A 47 -16.64 -2.60 -5.90
CA SER A 47 -16.32 -2.55 -7.32
C SER A 47 -14.90 -2.03 -7.56
N PRO A 48 -14.31 -2.31 -8.73
CA PRO A 48 -12.99 -1.78 -9.09
C PRO A 48 -12.91 -0.25 -8.99
N TYR A 49 -13.99 0.46 -9.30
CA TYR A 49 -14.09 1.91 -9.16
C TYR A 49 -13.94 2.35 -7.70
N GLU A 50 -14.69 1.73 -6.78
CA GLU A 50 -14.62 2.05 -5.34
C GLU A 50 -13.26 1.75 -4.73
N LEU A 51 -12.66 0.63 -5.13
CA LEU A 51 -11.31 0.24 -4.74
C LEU A 51 -10.29 1.28 -5.23
N ARG A 52 -10.32 1.65 -6.52
CA ARG A 52 -9.40 2.64 -7.08
C ARG A 52 -9.56 4.02 -6.43
N LYS A 53 -10.80 4.47 -6.23
CA LYS A 53 -11.14 5.73 -5.52
C LYS A 53 -10.60 5.72 -4.09
N SER A 54 -10.55 4.55 -3.45
CA SER A 54 -10.02 4.35 -2.10
C SER A 54 -8.51 4.08 -2.06
N GLY A 55 -7.83 4.17 -3.21
CA GLY A 55 -6.37 4.07 -3.30
C GLY A 55 -5.82 2.65 -3.38
N TYR A 56 -6.66 1.65 -3.69
CA TYR A 56 -6.19 0.31 -4.02
C TYR A 56 -5.52 0.29 -5.40
N VAL A 57 -4.49 -0.52 -5.53
CA VAL A 57 -3.84 -0.82 -6.80
C VAL A 57 -4.51 -2.06 -7.38
N ILE A 58 -5.29 -1.89 -8.45
CA ILE A 58 -6.09 -2.95 -9.07
C ILE A 58 -5.48 -3.46 -10.40
N CYS A 59 -4.44 -2.80 -10.90
CA CYS A 59 -3.69 -3.13 -12.10
C CYS A 59 -2.22 -2.72 -11.94
N GLN A 60 -1.34 -3.11 -12.87
CA GLN A 60 0.06 -2.66 -12.80
C GLN A 60 0.15 -1.13 -12.89
N LEU A 61 1.15 -0.57 -12.22
CA LEU A 61 1.38 0.87 -12.27
C LEU A 61 1.75 1.30 -13.70
N SER A 62 1.07 2.33 -14.19
CA SER A 62 1.42 2.96 -15.46
C SER A 62 2.78 3.66 -15.39
N GLY A 63 3.38 3.98 -16.54
CA GLY A 63 4.60 4.79 -16.58
C GLY A 63 4.46 6.13 -15.84
N LEU A 64 3.28 6.76 -15.90
CA LEU A 64 2.98 7.99 -15.15
C LEU A 64 2.95 7.77 -13.64
N ASP A 65 2.42 6.63 -13.19
CA ASP A 65 2.42 6.28 -11.77
C ASP A 65 3.84 5.98 -11.27
N LEU A 66 4.65 5.28 -12.06
CA LEU A 66 6.07 5.03 -11.77
C LEU A 66 6.87 6.34 -11.73
N ASP A 67 6.60 7.27 -12.64
CA ASP A 67 7.22 8.61 -12.62
C ASP A 67 6.86 9.37 -11.34
N ARG A 68 5.67 9.15 -10.78
CA ARG A 68 5.27 9.73 -9.49
C ARG A 68 6.06 9.13 -8.32
N LYS A 69 6.56 7.90 -8.44
CA LYS A 69 7.43 7.21 -7.46
C LYS A 69 8.90 7.63 -7.51
N ARG A 70 9.32 8.41 -8.51
CA ARG A 70 10.70 8.93 -8.59
C ARG A 70 11.06 9.77 -7.37
N ARG A 71 12.31 9.61 -6.93
CA ARG A 71 12.85 10.24 -5.72
C ARG A 71 14.00 11.18 -6.04
N CYS A 72 14.25 12.12 -5.14
CA CYS A 72 15.41 12.99 -5.18
C CYS A 72 16.67 12.18 -4.80
N SER A 73 17.74 12.29 -5.58
CA SER A 73 19.03 11.63 -5.32
C SER A 73 19.71 12.10 -4.02
N GLN A 74 19.40 13.33 -3.58
CA GLN A 74 20.03 13.95 -2.41
C GLN A 74 19.21 13.72 -1.13
N CYS A 75 17.93 14.08 -1.13
CA CYS A 75 17.09 14.02 0.08
C CYS A 75 16.19 12.79 0.15
N GLY A 76 16.18 11.93 -0.87
CA GLY A 76 15.38 10.70 -0.94
C GLY A 76 13.87 10.90 -1.09
N ARG A 77 13.33 12.12 -0.89
CA ARG A 77 11.88 12.41 -0.98
C ARG A 77 11.36 12.28 -2.41
N HIS A 78 10.07 12.00 -2.56
CA HIS A 78 9.39 12.07 -3.85
C HIS A 78 9.57 13.44 -4.48
N LEU A 79 9.77 13.44 -5.80
CA LEU A 79 9.88 14.69 -6.55
C LEU A 79 8.54 15.44 -6.50
N PRO A 80 8.55 16.77 -6.36
CA PRO A 80 7.34 17.57 -6.43
C PRO A 80 6.74 17.55 -7.84
N HIS A 81 5.42 17.66 -7.94
CA HIS A 81 4.66 17.49 -9.18
C HIS A 81 5.10 18.42 -10.32
N ASN A 82 5.55 19.63 -10.01
CA ASN A 82 6.04 20.62 -10.98
C ASN A 82 7.37 20.24 -11.65
N LEU A 83 8.25 19.50 -10.97
CA LEU A 83 9.48 18.97 -11.58
C LEU A 83 9.22 17.74 -12.46
N LYS A 84 8.00 17.16 -12.42
CA LYS A 84 7.58 16.01 -13.24
C LYS A 84 7.09 16.41 -14.65
N LYS A 85 6.87 17.71 -14.90
CA LYS A 85 6.50 18.25 -16.23
C LYS A 85 7.69 18.60 -17.13
N LEU A 86 8.92 18.54 -16.63
CA LEU A 86 10.09 18.86 -17.43
C LEU A 86 10.45 17.64 -18.30
N GLN A 87 10.22 17.78 -19.61
CA GLN A 87 10.57 16.86 -20.71
C GLN A 87 12.06 16.48 -20.80
N TRP A 88 12.87 16.75 -19.78
CA TRP A 88 14.33 16.58 -19.78
C TRP A 88 14.82 15.28 -19.13
N LEU A 89 13.96 14.46 -18.53
CA LEU A 89 14.32 13.06 -18.28
C LEU A 89 13.91 12.23 -19.49
N ARG A 90 14.89 11.63 -20.17
CA ARG A 90 14.65 10.58 -21.17
C ARG A 90 13.62 9.61 -20.57
N LYS A 91 12.49 9.43 -21.30
CA LYS A 91 11.50 8.39 -21.02
C LYS A 91 12.26 7.06 -20.88
N THR A 92 11.77 6.15 -20.04
CA THR A 92 12.35 4.81 -19.90
C THR A 92 12.59 4.22 -21.29
N PRO A 93 13.84 3.87 -21.67
CA PRO A 93 14.10 3.33 -22.99
C PRO A 93 13.41 1.96 -23.09
N VAL A 94 12.40 1.87 -23.95
CA VAL A 94 11.92 0.58 -24.46
C VAL A 94 12.99 0.06 -25.41
N GLN A 95 13.33 -1.23 -25.32
CA GLN A 95 14.36 -1.85 -26.15
C GLN A 95 14.11 -1.58 -27.64
N GLY A 96 15.12 -1.08 -28.37
CA GLY A 96 15.12 -1.12 -29.83
C GLY A 96 15.51 0.14 -30.60
N ARG A 97 15.99 1.24 -30.00
CA ARG A 97 16.56 2.36 -30.79
C ARG A 97 17.91 2.82 -30.25
N LYS A 98 18.92 2.71 -31.12
CA LYS A 98 20.19 3.46 -31.04
C LYS A 98 19.91 4.82 -31.67
N ASP A 99 20.18 5.91 -30.97
CA ASP A 99 20.38 7.23 -31.58
C ASP A 99 21.24 8.12 -30.66
N ASP A 100 21.85 9.10 -31.30
CA ASP A 100 23.25 9.51 -31.17
C ASP A 100 23.65 10.40 -29.97
N LEU A 101 24.96 10.39 -29.75
CA LEU A 101 25.75 11.23 -28.86
C LEU A 101 26.04 12.59 -29.52
N SER A 102 25.50 13.68 -28.96
CA SER A 102 26.22 14.95 -28.73
C SER A 102 25.25 16.00 -28.22
N ASP A 103 25.53 16.65 -27.08
CA ASP A 103 25.59 18.12 -27.09
C ASP A 103 26.20 18.69 -25.81
N GLN A 104 27.04 19.69 -26.03
CA GLN A 104 27.93 20.31 -25.06
C GLN A 104 27.20 21.34 -24.19
N VAL A 105 27.54 21.36 -22.90
CA VAL A 105 27.11 22.35 -21.92
C VAL A 105 27.83 23.67 -22.19
N LYS A 106 27.09 24.74 -22.49
CA LYS A 106 27.62 26.11 -22.46
C LYS A 106 27.47 26.69 -21.06
N ASP A 107 28.61 26.89 -20.42
CA ASP A 107 28.80 27.66 -19.20
C ASP A 107 28.79 29.16 -19.55
N THR A 108 27.88 29.93 -18.94
CA THR A 108 27.92 31.40 -18.98
C THR A 108 27.75 31.93 -17.56
N SER A 109 28.88 32.08 -16.89
CA SER A 109 29.02 32.90 -15.69
C SER A 109 29.45 34.32 -16.10
N ARG A 110 28.63 35.33 -15.76
CA ARG A 110 29.04 36.68 -15.30
C ARG A 110 27.83 37.60 -15.17
N GLY A 111 27.54 38.01 -13.95
CA GLY A 111 26.59 39.08 -13.61
C GLY A 111 26.94 39.65 -12.23
N GLU A 112 27.26 40.94 -12.19
CA GLU A 112 27.61 41.75 -11.03
C GLU A 112 26.44 41.95 -10.02
N PRO A 113 26.73 42.35 -8.77
CA PRO A 113 25.81 42.17 -7.66
C PRO A 113 24.79 43.32 -7.54
N THR A 114 23.51 43.01 -7.68
CA THR A 114 22.41 43.91 -7.29
C THR A 114 21.95 43.62 -5.86
N LYS A 115 21.87 44.71 -5.07
CA LYS A 115 21.43 44.73 -3.67
C LYS A 115 19.95 44.34 -3.56
N GLY A 116 19.65 43.42 -2.64
CA GLY A 116 18.29 42.97 -2.32
C GLY A 116 18.06 41.48 -2.54
N ALA A 117 19.03 40.62 -2.20
CA ALA A 117 18.89 39.17 -2.34
C ALA A 117 17.82 38.64 -1.37
N LYS A 118 16.60 38.40 -1.88
CA LYS A 118 15.63 37.53 -1.20
C LYS A 118 16.33 36.22 -0.88
N GLN A 119 16.31 35.82 0.39
CA GLN A 119 16.97 34.61 0.86
C GLN A 119 16.46 33.41 0.03
N LYS A 120 17.36 32.76 -0.71
CA LYS A 120 17.03 31.64 -1.60
C LYS A 120 16.33 30.54 -0.80
N VAL A 121 15.09 30.21 -1.17
CA VAL A 121 14.31 29.18 -0.46
C VAL A 121 14.84 27.81 -0.87
N LEU A 122 15.45 27.10 0.08
CA LEU A 122 15.95 25.74 -0.14
C LEU A 122 14.80 24.73 -0.02
N HIS A 123 14.33 24.19 -1.15
CA HIS A 123 13.27 23.20 -1.19
C HIS A 123 13.78 21.78 -0.88
N CYS A 124 14.99 21.44 -1.32
CA CYS A 124 15.62 20.16 -1.04
C CYS A 124 16.57 20.30 0.14
N LYS A 125 16.25 19.73 1.31
CA LYS A 125 17.09 19.79 2.52
C LYS A 125 17.54 18.39 2.91
N TYR A 126 18.84 18.19 3.12
CA TYR A 126 19.43 16.87 3.37
C TYR A 126 20.74 16.94 4.19
N HIS A 127 21.18 15.78 4.69
CA HIS A 127 22.53 15.58 5.20
C HIS A 127 23.33 14.83 4.12
N PRO A 128 24.43 15.40 3.57
CA PRO A 128 25.23 14.72 2.55
C PRO A 128 26.08 13.58 3.13
N GLY A 129 26.33 13.62 4.44
CA GLY A 129 27.08 12.60 5.16
C GLY A 129 26.24 11.36 5.48
N ARG A 130 26.89 10.35 6.04
CA ARG A 130 26.22 9.15 6.57
C ARG A 130 26.23 9.20 8.09
N VAL A 131 25.35 8.43 8.73
CA VAL A 131 25.43 8.25 10.19
C VAL A 131 26.53 7.24 10.50
N PHE A 132 27.59 7.68 11.16
CA PHE A 132 28.67 6.87 11.70
C PHE A 132 28.85 7.19 13.18
N GLN A 133 28.97 6.18 14.04
CA GLN A 133 29.07 6.36 15.50
C GLN A 133 28.01 7.31 16.09
N ARG A 134 26.73 7.16 15.66
CA ARG A 134 25.58 7.99 16.08
C ARG A 134 25.75 9.49 15.77
N LYS A 135 26.59 9.86 14.81
CA LYS A 135 26.75 11.23 14.31
C LYS A 135 26.75 11.27 12.79
N TRP A 136 26.28 12.36 12.21
CA TRP A 136 26.40 12.62 10.78
C TRP A 136 27.84 12.98 10.44
N THR A 137 28.43 12.32 9.45
CA THR A 137 29.80 12.65 9.02
C THR A 137 29.94 14.04 8.37
N CYS A 138 28.83 14.67 7.98
CA CYS A 138 28.85 15.98 7.33
C CYS A 138 28.82 17.17 8.30
N CYS A 139 28.18 17.04 9.46
CA CYS A 139 27.99 18.14 10.41
C CYS A 139 28.23 17.75 11.86
N ASN A 140 28.59 16.50 12.13
CA ASN A 140 28.70 15.90 13.46
C ASN A 140 27.43 15.97 14.33
N GLY A 141 26.30 16.39 13.75
CA GLY A 141 25.00 16.38 14.40
C GLY A 141 24.53 14.94 14.68
N ILE A 142 23.62 14.79 15.63
CA ILE A 142 22.96 13.50 15.90
C ILE A 142 21.98 13.16 14.77
N PRO A 143 21.53 11.90 14.60
CA PRO A 143 20.64 11.50 13.50
C PRO A 143 19.35 12.32 13.40
N SER A 144 18.83 12.80 14.54
CA SER A 144 17.63 13.66 14.60
C SER A 144 17.90 15.15 14.37
N SER A 145 19.17 15.56 14.18
CA SER A 145 19.50 16.96 13.88
C SER A 145 18.88 17.39 12.54
N PRO A 146 18.44 18.66 12.43
CA PRO A 146 17.91 19.18 11.18
C PRO A 146 18.95 19.06 10.06
N PRO A 147 18.51 18.93 8.79
CA PRO A 147 19.42 18.86 7.65
C PRO A 147 20.44 20.00 7.64
N CYS A 148 21.72 19.69 7.44
CA CYS A 148 22.79 20.68 7.45
C CYS A 148 23.10 21.30 6.07
N GLN A 149 22.54 20.74 5.00
CA GLN A 149 22.72 21.25 3.65
C GLN A 149 21.37 21.28 2.91
N GLY A 150 21.31 22.02 1.81
CA GLY A 150 20.17 21.99 0.91
C GLY A 150 20.42 22.66 -0.43
N ASN A 151 19.56 22.33 -1.39
CA ASN A 151 19.54 22.88 -2.74
C ASN A 151 18.19 23.58 -2.98
N GLU A 152 18.17 24.54 -3.90
CA GLU A 152 16.94 25.21 -4.34
C GLU A 152 15.97 24.23 -5.02
N GLN A 153 16.48 23.22 -5.74
CA GLN A 153 15.66 22.25 -6.45
C GLN A 153 16.01 20.81 -6.05
N HIS A 154 15.04 19.90 -6.22
CA HIS A 154 15.30 18.47 -6.10
C HIS A 154 15.96 17.94 -7.38
N THR A 155 16.99 17.12 -7.24
CA THR A 155 17.63 16.45 -8.36
C THR A 155 17.09 15.03 -8.47
N PRO A 156 16.48 14.61 -9.60
CA PRO A 156 16.00 13.25 -9.77
C PRO A 156 17.10 12.21 -9.58
N LYS A 157 16.80 11.11 -8.87
CA LYS A 157 17.62 9.91 -8.88
C LYS A 157 17.58 9.32 -10.29
N THR A 158 18.75 8.93 -10.79
CA THR A 158 18.87 8.15 -12.03
C THR A 158 18.58 6.69 -11.72
N TYR A 159 17.66 6.10 -12.47
CA TYR A 159 17.28 4.69 -12.36
C TYR A 159 17.75 3.97 -13.62
N ALA A 160 18.16 2.71 -13.48
CA ALA A 160 18.37 1.85 -14.64
C ALA A 160 17.03 1.56 -15.35
N ALA A 161 17.08 1.21 -16.63
CA ALA A 161 15.89 0.79 -17.37
C ALA A 161 15.25 -0.42 -16.67
N GLY A 162 13.95 -0.36 -16.39
CA GLY A 162 13.23 -1.42 -15.69
C GLY A 162 13.39 -1.45 -14.16
N GLU A 163 14.24 -0.60 -13.56
CA GLU A 163 14.48 -0.61 -12.10
C GLU A 163 13.21 -0.25 -11.31
N LEU A 164 12.50 0.80 -11.74
CA LEU A 164 11.28 1.26 -11.07
C LEU A 164 10.12 0.27 -11.28
N GLU A 165 9.99 -0.24 -12.49
CA GLU A 165 9.01 -1.28 -12.87
C GLU A 165 9.20 -2.52 -11.99
N THR A 166 10.44 -2.91 -11.74
CA THR A 166 10.78 -4.07 -10.90
C THR A 166 10.50 -3.79 -9.42
N GLU A 167 10.92 -2.62 -8.91
CA GLU A 167 10.74 -2.21 -7.50
C GLU A 167 9.25 -2.05 -7.13
N TRP A 168 8.44 -1.60 -8.10
CA TRP A 168 7.01 -1.36 -7.93
C TRP A 168 6.13 -2.38 -8.65
N ARG A 169 6.67 -3.56 -8.98
CA ARG A 169 5.88 -4.64 -9.56
C ARG A 169 4.86 -5.15 -8.56
N PHE A 170 3.60 -5.17 -8.97
CA PHE A 170 2.53 -5.84 -8.22
C PHE A 170 2.29 -7.24 -8.76
N TYR A 171 1.66 -8.10 -7.98
CA TYR A 171 1.37 -9.47 -8.36
C TYR A 171 -0.10 -9.76 -8.13
N GLN A 172 -0.77 -10.36 -9.10
CA GLN A 172 -2.14 -10.83 -8.95
C GLN A 172 -2.20 -12.10 -8.10
N THR A 173 -3.34 -12.36 -7.47
CA THR A 173 -3.59 -13.66 -6.84
C THR A 173 -3.53 -14.78 -7.88
N PRO A 174 -2.74 -15.84 -7.67
CA PRO A 174 -2.63 -16.93 -8.63
C PRO A 174 -3.92 -17.75 -8.69
N SER A 175 -4.33 -18.17 -9.90
CA SER A 175 -5.53 -19.01 -10.12
C SER A 175 -5.39 -20.44 -9.60
N PHE A 176 -4.16 -20.95 -9.52
CA PHE A 176 -3.88 -22.29 -9.02
C PHE A 176 -3.28 -22.19 -7.62
N GLY A 177 -4.07 -22.55 -6.61
CA GLY A 177 -3.59 -22.66 -5.23
C GLY A 177 -2.49 -23.72 -5.13
N SER A 178 -1.50 -23.47 -4.29
CA SER A 178 -0.46 -24.44 -3.92
C SER A 178 -1.05 -25.54 -3.03
N GLY A 179 -1.89 -26.41 -3.61
CA GLY A 179 -2.34 -27.69 -3.03
C GLY A 179 -3.21 -27.64 -1.77
N GLY A 180 -3.49 -26.46 -1.18
CA GLY A 180 -4.31 -26.28 0.01
C GLY A 180 -5.79 -26.01 -0.28
N ARG A 181 -6.66 -26.25 0.72
CA ARG A 181 -8.06 -25.81 0.67
C ARG A 181 -8.10 -24.29 0.83
N LEU A 182 -8.56 -23.60 -0.21
CA LEU A 182 -8.77 -22.16 -0.18
C LEU A 182 -9.92 -21.80 0.76
N ALA A 183 -9.77 -20.69 1.48
CA ALA A 183 -10.82 -20.11 2.30
C ALA A 183 -11.86 -19.41 1.41
N ALA A 184 -13.11 -19.40 1.86
CA ALA A 184 -14.17 -18.64 1.18
C ALA A 184 -13.96 -17.12 1.36
N ALA A 185 -13.52 -16.71 2.55
CA ALA A 185 -13.18 -15.34 2.88
C ALA A 185 -12.13 -15.29 3.99
N VAL A 186 -11.26 -14.28 3.97
CA VAL A 186 -10.14 -14.11 4.90
C VAL A 186 -10.07 -12.66 5.35
N ALA A 187 -10.07 -12.41 6.65
CA ALA A 187 -9.77 -11.11 7.22
C ALA A 187 -8.27 -10.97 7.42
N ILE A 188 -7.70 -9.85 6.97
CA ILE A 188 -6.26 -9.57 7.06
C ILE A 188 -5.99 -8.24 7.75
N ASP A 189 -4.80 -8.17 8.31
CA ASP A 189 -4.18 -6.94 8.80
C ASP A 189 -2.65 -7.10 8.67
N CYS A 190 -1.95 -6.01 8.39
CA CYS A 190 -0.51 -5.96 8.26
C CYS A 190 0.08 -4.85 9.14
N GLU A 191 1.26 -5.13 9.69
CA GLU A 191 2.07 -4.08 10.31
C GLU A 191 3.16 -3.60 9.37
N MET A 192 3.39 -2.28 9.39
CA MET A 192 4.36 -1.62 8.54
C MET A 192 5.40 -0.82 9.32
N GLY A 193 6.67 -1.01 8.95
CA GLY A 193 7.76 -0.13 9.31
C GLY A 193 8.04 0.91 8.24
N THR A 194 9.03 1.77 8.49
CA THR A 194 9.54 2.76 7.54
C THR A 194 10.90 2.31 7.03
N ALA A 195 11.03 2.10 5.72
CA ALA A 195 12.28 1.82 5.05
C ALA A 195 13.23 3.04 5.10
N SER A 196 14.51 2.83 4.85
CA SER A 196 15.51 3.90 4.72
C SER A 196 15.27 4.84 3.54
N SER A 197 14.50 4.40 2.54
CA SER A 197 13.95 5.25 1.47
C SER A 197 12.82 6.16 1.95
N GLY A 198 12.26 5.91 3.14
CA GLY A 198 11.05 6.56 3.65
C GLY A 198 9.74 5.92 3.18
N GLU A 199 9.81 4.82 2.41
CA GLU A 199 8.61 4.03 2.06
C GLU A 199 8.09 3.21 3.24
N SER A 200 6.80 2.89 3.19
CA SER A 200 6.19 1.91 4.09
C SER A 200 6.62 0.50 3.67
N GLU A 201 7.06 -0.30 4.64
CA GLU A 201 7.57 -1.66 4.43
C GLU A 201 6.85 -2.66 5.33
N LEU A 202 6.38 -3.77 4.75
CA LEU A 202 5.74 -4.85 5.48
C LEU A 202 6.68 -5.48 6.52
N ILE A 203 6.23 -5.60 7.77
CA ILE A 203 6.98 -6.22 8.87
C ILE A 203 6.19 -7.27 9.66
N ARG A 204 4.88 -7.37 9.48
CA ARG A 204 4.04 -8.49 9.95
C ARG A 204 2.84 -8.63 9.05
N VAL A 205 2.36 -9.85 8.90
CA VAL A 205 1.10 -10.17 8.22
C VAL A 205 0.30 -11.12 9.09
N SER A 206 -0.98 -10.80 9.28
CA SER A 206 -1.96 -11.66 9.93
C SER A 206 -3.12 -11.94 8.98
N ALA A 207 -3.62 -13.16 9.02
CA ALA A 207 -4.78 -13.59 8.26
C ALA A 207 -5.59 -14.58 9.09
N VAL A 208 -6.89 -14.36 9.14
CA VAL A 208 -7.82 -15.19 9.89
C VAL A 208 -8.98 -15.59 8.99
N ASP A 209 -9.37 -16.86 9.07
CA ASP A 209 -10.52 -17.38 8.35
C ASP A 209 -11.79 -16.68 8.81
N TYR A 210 -12.57 -16.19 7.85
CA TYR A 210 -13.72 -15.36 8.13
C TYR A 210 -14.84 -16.12 8.87
N TYR A 211 -15.09 -17.38 8.54
CA TYR A 211 -16.21 -18.11 9.13
C TYR A 211 -15.82 -18.77 10.45
N SER A 212 -14.70 -19.47 10.49
CA SER A 212 -14.26 -20.20 11.68
C SER A 212 -13.55 -19.32 12.72
N GLY A 213 -12.98 -18.18 12.32
CA GLY A 213 -12.10 -17.40 13.20
C GLY A 213 -10.73 -18.03 13.43
N ALA A 214 -10.39 -19.10 12.72
CA ALA A 214 -9.09 -19.75 12.85
C ALA A 214 -7.98 -18.88 12.25
N VAL A 215 -6.92 -18.63 13.01
CA VAL A 215 -5.73 -17.92 12.52
C VAL A 215 -5.07 -18.79 11.45
N LEU A 216 -5.05 -18.30 10.21
CA LEU A 216 -4.47 -18.98 9.05
C LEU A 216 -2.99 -18.66 8.89
N LEU A 217 -2.62 -17.41 9.15
CA LEU A 217 -1.26 -16.92 9.10
C LEU A 217 -1.08 -15.84 10.16
N ASP A 218 -0.01 -15.92 10.94
CA ASP A 218 0.49 -14.81 11.74
C ASP A 218 2.01 -14.91 11.75
N SER A 219 2.69 -13.97 11.10
CA SER A 219 4.14 -14.04 11.01
C SER A 219 4.77 -12.66 10.88
N LEU A 220 5.89 -12.48 11.58
CA LEU A 220 6.81 -11.39 11.28
C LEU A 220 7.39 -11.58 9.87
N VAL A 221 7.63 -10.46 9.19
CA VAL A 221 8.23 -10.41 7.87
C VAL A 221 9.55 -9.66 7.98
N TYR A 222 10.66 -10.36 7.79
CA TYR A 222 11.96 -9.73 7.71
C TYR A 222 12.08 -8.98 6.36
N PRO A 223 12.27 -7.65 6.37
CA PRO A 223 12.21 -6.85 5.16
C PRO A 223 13.43 -7.05 4.26
N ASP A 224 13.23 -6.99 2.93
CA ASP A 224 14.30 -7.08 1.93
C ASP A 224 15.13 -5.79 1.84
N VAL A 225 14.59 -4.70 2.37
CA VAL A 225 15.19 -3.37 2.35
C VAL A 225 15.69 -2.97 3.73
N LYS A 226 16.68 -2.08 3.74
CA LYS A 226 17.18 -1.52 4.99
C LYS A 226 16.11 -0.65 5.64
N MET A 227 15.77 -0.96 6.89
CA MET A 227 14.80 -0.20 7.68
C MET A 227 15.39 1.05 8.33
N LEU A 228 14.58 2.11 8.37
CA LEU A 228 14.82 3.32 9.17
C LEU A 228 14.21 3.17 10.57
N HIS A 229 12.95 2.72 10.64
CA HIS A 229 12.20 2.60 11.88
C HIS A 229 11.17 1.48 11.78
N TYR A 230 10.94 0.70 12.84
CA TYR A 230 9.92 -0.38 12.85
C TYR A 230 8.52 0.11 13.23
N ASN A 231 8.38 1.40 13.55
CA ASN A 231 7.12 2.01 13.99
C ASN A 231 6.55 1.37 15.26
N THR A 232 7.42 0.90 16.17
CA THR A 232 7.07 0.10 17.36
C THR A 232 5.92 0.65 18.21
N LYS A 233 5.74 1.98 18.29
CA LYS A 233 4.59 2.58 18.97
C LYS A 233 3.23 2.11 18.40
N TYR A 234 3.21 1.88 17.09
CA TYR A 234 2.05 1.44 16.32
C TYR A 234 2.13 -0.05 16.05
N SER A 235 3.26 -0.57 15.56
CA SER A 235 3.38 -1.98 15.15
C SER A 235 3.61 -2.98 16.28
N GLY A 236 4.02 -2.48 17.45
CA GLY A 236 4.47 -3.30 18.58
C GLY A 236 5.73 -4.12 18.35
N ILE A 237 6.38 -3.99 17.19
CA ILE A 237 7.57 -4.76 16.83
C ILE A 237 8.81 -3.93 17.11
N THR A 238 9.67 -4.40 18.02
CA THR A 238 10.98 -3.79 18.23
C THR A 238 11.99 -4.32 17.23
N ARG A 239 13.11 -3.59 17.07
CA ARG A 239 14.25 -4.09 16.30
C ARG A 239 14.79 -5.40 16.88
N GLN A 240 14.75 -5.57 18.21
CA GLN A 240 15.23 -6.78 18.86
C GLN A 240 14.35 -8.00 18.51
N ASP A 241 13.03 -7.81 18.48
CA ASP A 241 12.08 -8.87 18.10
C ASP A 241 12.34 -9.36 16.68
N MET A 242 12.49 -8.42 15.74
CA MET A 242 12.78 -8.75 14.34
C MET A 242 14.14 -9.46 14.17
N GLU A 243 15.19 -9.00 14.86
CA GLU A 243 16.51 -9.64 14.81
C GLU A 243 16.53 -11.01 15.49
N ASN A 244 15.77 -11.18 16.57
CA ASN A 244 15.58 -12.48 17.21
C ASN A 244 14.88 -13.44 16.26
N ALA A 245 13.75 -13.04 15.67
CA ALA A 245 12.99 -13.86 14.72
C ALA A 245 13.82 -14.23 13.49
N ARG A 246 14.64 -13.31 12.97
CA ARG A 246 15.60 -13.62 11.90
C ARG A 246 16.60 -14.70 12.33
N ARG A 247 17.19 -14.56 13.52
CA ARG A 247 18.22 -15.48 14.03
C ARG A 247 17.65 -16.88 14.26
N THR A 248 16.44 -16.97 14.77
CA THR A 248 15.72 -18.24 15.02
C THR A 248 15.01 -18.78 13.79
N ARG A 249 15.00 -18.04 12.66
CA ARG A 249 14.24 -18.35 11.44
C ARG A 249 12.75 -18.56 11.69
N SER A 250 12.17 -17.80 12.63
CA SER A 250 10.75 -17.83 12.96
C SER A 250 9.96 -16.69 12.30
N CYS A 251 10.46 -16.16 11.18
CA CYS A 251 9.80 -15.13 10.37
C CYS A 251 9.88 -15.50 8.89
N LEU A 252 9.02 -14.86 8.09
CA LEU A 252 9.10 -14.92 6.64
C LEU A 252 10.17 -13.95 6.13
N PHE A 253 10.87 -14.34 5.07
CA PHE A 253 11.93 -13.50 4.48
C PHE A 253 11.40 -12.78 3.24
N GLY A 254 11.20 -11.48 3.37
CA GLY A 254 10.72 -10.62 2.30
C GLY A 254 9.21 -10.70 2.07
N ARG A 255 8.66 -9.63 1.49
CA ARG A 255 7.22 -9.53 1.19
C ARG A 255 6.74 -10.58 0.18
N ALA A 256 7.64 -11.08 -0.68
CA ALA A 256 7.32 -12.14 -1.63
C ALA A 256 6.97 -13.46 -0.91
N SER A 257 7.71 -13.80 0.14
CA SER A 257 7.42 -14.98 0.98
C SER A 257 6.11 -14.79 1.75
N ALA A 258 5.82 -13.57 2.23
CA ALA A 258 4.55 -13.22 2.86
C ALA A 258 3.36 -13.41 1.92
N ARG A 259 3.42 -12.89 0.69
CA ARG A 259 2.38 -13.13 -0.34
C ARG A 259 2.19 -14.62 -0.61
N LYS A 260 3.29 -15.36 -0.80
CA LYS A 260 3.22 -16.80 -1.05
C LYS A 260 2.56 -17.57 0.11
N ALA A 261 2.84 -17.18 1.35
CA ALA A 261 2.20 -17.77 2.53
C ALA A 261 0.69 -17.49 2.56
N LEU A 262 0.27 -16.25 2.26
CA LEU A 262 -1.16 -15.89 2.13
C LEU A 262 -1.87 -16.68 1.03
N TRP A 263 -1.25 -16.83 -0.13
CA TRP A 263 -1.83 -17.54 -1.29
C TRP A 263 -1.98 -19.06 -1.10
N ASN A 264 -1.47 -19.63 -0.01
CA ASN A 264 -1.85 -20.99 0.39
C ASN A 264 -3.32 -21.09 0.82
N PHE A 265 -3.93 -19.97 1.20
CA PHE A 265 -5.31 -19.89 1.69
C PHE A 265 -6.22 -19.03 0.81
N VAL A 266 -5.64 -18.19 -0.05
CA VAL A 266 -6.37 -17.19 -0.83
C VAL A 266 -6.22 -17.46 -2.33
N GLY A 267 -7.34 -17.71 -3.02
CA GLY A 267 -7.43 -17.73 -4.48
C GLY A 267 -8.10 -16.47 -5.04
N PRO A 268 -8.29 -16.38 -6.37
CA PRO A 268 -8.88 -15.19 -7.01
C PRO A 268 -10.29 -14.88 -6.51
N ASP A 269 -11.07 -15.90 -6.15
CA ASP A 269 -12.47 -15.77 -5.69
C ASP A 269 -12.62 -15.72 -4.16
N THR A 270 -11.52 -15.90 -3.41
CA THR A 270 -11.53 -15.77 -1.95
C THR A 270 -11.71 -14.31 -1.59
N ILE A 271 -12.73 -13.98 -0.79
CA ILE A 271 -12.98 -12.58 -0.43
C ILE A 271 -11.96 -12.13 0.63
N VAL A 272 -11.14 -11.13 0.31
CA VAL A 272 -10.20 -10.52 1.25
C VAL A 272 -10.87 -9.36 1.97
N ILE A 273 -10.84 -9.41 3.30
CA ILE A 273 -11.55 -8.47 4.17
C ILE A 273 -10.52 -7.68 4.97
N GLY A 274 -10.71 -6.37 5.05
CA GLY A 274 -9.79 -5.47 5.75
C GLY A 274 -10.47 -4.20 6.26
N HIS A 275 -9.72 -3.37 6.99
CA HIS A 275 -10.17 -2.05 7.42
C HIS A 275 -9.17 -0.98 6.95
N SER A 276 -9.49 -0.24 5.89
CA SER A 276 -8.52 0.59 5.17
C SER A 276 -7.33 -0.20 4.59
N ALA A 277 -7.60 -1.38 4.04
CA ALA A 277 -6.57 -2.36 3.66
C ALA A 277 -5.81 -2.03 2.37
N ASN A 278 -6.00 -0.85 1.79
CA ASN A 278 -5.24 -0.40 0.63
C ASN A 278 -3.73 -0.29 0.92
N SER A 279 -3.37 0.07 2.16
CA SER A 279 -1.97 0.15 2.59
C SER A 279 -1.35 -1.24 2.76
N ASP A 280 -2.10 -2.18 3.29
CA ASP A 280 -1.74 -3.58 3.48
C ASP A 280 -1.44 -4.25 2.14
N LEU A 281 -2.37 -4.19 1.18
CA LEU A 281 -2.19 -4.74 -0.17
C LEU A 281 -1.04 -4.03 -0.92
N THR A 282 -0.87 -2.72 -0.72
CA THR A 282 0.25 -1.97 -1.30
C THR A 282 1.60 -2.41 -0.75
N SER A 283 1.70 -2.65 0.56
CA SER A 283 2.92 -3.12 1.23
C SER A 283 3.30 -4.53 0.76
N LEU A 284 2.28 -5.39 0.59
CA LEU A 284 2.41 -6.72 0.02
C LEU A 284 2.73 -6.70 -1.47
N ARG A 285 2.55 -5.59 -2.20
CA ARG A 285 2.62 -5.55 -3.68
C ARG A 285 1.65 -6.53 -4.32
N TRP A 286 0.41 -6.53 -3.83
CA TRP A 286 -0.60 -7.51 -4.18
C TRP A 286 -1.83 -6.84 -4.82
N ILE A 287 -2.22 -7.35 -5.99
CA ILE A 287 -3.48 -7.01 -6.67
C ILE A 287 -4.48 -8.13 -6.39
N HIS A 288 -5.61 -7.76 -5.81
CA HIS A 288 -6.74 -8.65 -5.58
C HIS A 288 -8.04 -7.88 -5.71
N LEU A 289 -9.04 -8.46 -6.39
CA LEU A 289 -10.27 -7.76 -6.78
C LEU A 289 -11.46 -8.09 -5.88
N ALA A 290 -11.52 -9.30 -5.31
CA ALA A 290 -12.59 -9.70 -4.39
C ALA A 290 -12.34 -9.13 -2.98
N VAL A 291 -12.44 -7.81 -2.82
CA VAL A 291 -12.12 -7.12 -1.56
C VAL A 291 -13.35 -6.52 -0.89
N VAL A 292 -13.47 -6.73 0.42
CA VAL A 292 -14.41 -5.99 1.28
C VAL A 292 -13.63 -5.18 2.31
N ASP A 293 -13.59 -3.87 2.11
CA ASP A 293 -13.05 -2.92 3.07
C ASP A 293 -14.16 -2.39 3.98
N THR A 294 -14.08 -2.72 5.26
CA THR A 294 -15.06 -2.30 6.27
C THR A 294 -15.12 -0.79 6.44
N LEU A 295 -14.03 -0.03 6.23
CA LEU A 295 -14.07 1.43 6.30
C LEU A 295 -14.97 2.01 5.19
N ILE A 296 -14.94 1.42 4.00
CA ILE A 296 -15.80 1.84 2.88
C ILE A 296 -17.26 1.49 3.18
N VAL A 297 -17.52 0.27 3.66
CA VAL A 297 -18.87 -0.16 4.09
C VAL A 297 -19.44 0.79 5.14
N GLU A 298 -18.63 1.15 6.13
CA GLU A 298 -19.02 2.04 7.23
C GLU A 298 -19.29 3.48 6.78
N LYS A 299 -18.50 4.00 5.85
CA LYS A 299 -18.79 5.28 5.20
C LYS A 299 -20.14 5.23 4.50
N ARG A 300 -20.39 4.20 3.68
CA ARG A 300 -21.66 4.01 2.95
C ARG A 300 -22.86 3.91 3.89
N ASN A 301 -22.70 3.23 5.03
CA ASN A 301 -23.74 3.08 6.04
C ASN A 301 -24.09 4.39 6.74
N ARG A 302 -23.13 5.33 6.85
CA ARG A 302 -23.34 6.64 7.49
C ARG A 302 -23.81 7.73 6.54
N LEU A 303 -23.69 7.55 5.22
CA LEU A 303 -24.19 8.50 4.22
C LEU A 303 -25.73 8.44 4.12
N THR A 304 -26.37 9.61 4.12
CA THR A 304 -27.82 9.75 3.95
C THR A 304 -28.22 9.41 2.50
N GLY A 305 -29.50 9.09 2.27
CA GLY A 305 -29.99 8.56 0.98
C GLY A 305 -29.78 9.46 -0.24
N GLU A 306 -29.51 10.76 -0.07
CA GLU A 306 -29.28 11.71 -1.16
C GLU A 306 -27.91 11.52 -1.84
N ASP A 307 -26.88 11.13 -1.08
CA ASP A 307 -25.52 10.92 -1.62
C ASP A 307 -25.37 9.60 -2.39
N LYS A 308 -26.29 8.64 -2.19
CA LYS A 308 -26.23 7.30 -2.81
C LYS A 308 -26.54 7.30 -4.31
N LYS A 309 -27.35 8.26 -4.79
CA LYS A 309 -27.69 8.37 -6.23
C LYS A 309 -26.50 8.81 -7.08
N GLY A 310 -25.66 9.72 -6.57
CA GLY A 310 -24.53 10.27 -7.33
C GLY A 310 -23.32 9.34 -7.45
N GLU A 311 -23.25 8.23 -6.70
CA GLU A 311 -22.18 7.24 -6.86
C GLU A 311 -22.46 6.25 -8.00
N GLY A 312 -23.71 5.81 -8.18
CA GLY A 312 -24.08 4.87 -9.24
C GLY A 312 -23.93 5.42 -10.66
N ASP A 313 -24.15 6.73 -10.84
CA ASP A 313 -23.97 7.37 -12.15
C ASP A 313 -22.48 7.46 -12.55
N LYS A 314 -21.57 7.66 -11.58
CA LYS A 314 -20.12 7.75 -11.83
C LYS A 314 -19.48 6.40 -12.11
N GLU A 315 -20.06 5.33 -11.56
CA GLU A 315 -19.59 3.96 -11.82
C GLU A 315 -19.86 3.54 -13.26
N LYS A 316 -21.04 3.88 -13.79
CA LYS A 316 -21.39 3.64 -15.21
C LYS A 316 -20.51 4.42 -16.17
N GLU A 317 -20.29 5.71 -15.90
CA GLU A 317 -19.37 6.55 -16.67
C GLU A 317 -17.95 5.94 -16.70
N TRP A 318 -17.50 5.35 -15.59
CA TRP A 318 -16.19 4.70 -15.51
C TRP A 318 -16.10 3.38 -16.31
N GLU A 319 -17.16 2.56 -16.31
CA GLU A 319 -17.21 1.33 -17.13
C GLU A 319 -17.20 1.64 -18.63
N GLU A 320 -17.90 2.70 -19.04
CA GLU A 320 -17.88 3.21 -20.42
C GLU A 320 -16.48 3.69 -20.83
N GLU A 321 -15.79 4.47 -19.98
CA GLU A 321 -14.41 4.93 -20.22
C GLU A 321 -13.39 3.79 -20.34
N GLN A 322 -13.60 2.66 -19.64
CA GLN A 322 -12.71 1.48 -19.73
C GLN A 322 -12.93 0.70 -21.02
N GLY A 323 -14.18 0.50 -21.44
CA GLY A 323 -14.51 -0.16 -22.70
C GLY A 323 -13.91 0.57 -23.91
N GLU A 324 -13.93 1.90 -23.91
CA GLU A 324 -13.33 2.72 -24.95
C GLU A 324 -11.78 2.66 -24.96
N GLN A 325 -11.14 2.45 -23.80
CA GLN A 325 -9.67 2.33 -23.70
C GLN A 325 -9.15 0.94 -24.12
N GLU A 326 -9.92 -0.12 -23.86
CA GLU A 326 -9.59 -1.48 -24.33
C GLU A 326 -9.76 -1.60 -25.85
N GLU A 327 -10.84 -1.06 -26.44
CA GLU A 327 -11.03 -1.03 -27.90
C GLU A 327 -9.93 -0.23 -28.63
N GLN A 328 -9.49 0.90 -28.07
CA GLN A 328 -8.38 1.69 -28.63
C GLN A 328 -7.00 1.03 -28.43
N GLY A 329 -6.87 0.14 -27.44
CA GLY A 329 -5.67 -0.68 -27.22
C GLY A 329 -5.54 -1.80 -28.25
N GLU A 330 -6.65 -2.51 -28.52
CA GLU A 330 -6.70 -3.59 -29.53
C GLU A 330 -6.55 -3.05 -30.96
N GLN A 331 -7.12 -1.87 -31.27
CA GLN A 331 -6.93 -1.22 -32.57
C GLN A 331 -5.49 -0.75 -32.80
N LYS A 332 -4.75 -0.37 -31.75
CA LYS A 332 -3.34 0.02 -31.85
C LYS A 332 -2.38 -1.15 -32.04
N GLU A 333 -2.66 -2.30 -31.43
CA GLU A 333 -1.86 -3.53 -31.68
C GLU A 333 -2.08 -4.06 -33.11
N GLN A 334 -3.30 -3.94 -33.66
CA GLN A 334 -3.57 -4.30 -35.06
C GLN A 334 -2.99 -3.29 -36.06
N GLU A 335 -2.92 -1.99 -35.73
CA GLU A 335 -2.25 -0.99 -36.58
C GLU A 335 -0.72 -1.08 -36.55
N GLU A 336 -0.08 -1.51 -35.45
CA GLU A 336 1.39 -1.67 -35.40
C GLU A 336 1.89 -2.89 -36.19
N GLU A 337 1.11 -3.97 -36.33
CA GLU A 337 1.45 -5.08 -37.24
C GLU A 337 1.23 -4.74 -38.72
N GLY A 338 0.34 -3.80 -39.03
CA GLY A 338 0.04 -3.36 -40.40
C GLY A 338 1.00 -2.31 -40.98
N LYS A 339 1.84 -1.66 -40.15
CA LYS A 339 2.60 -0.45 -40.53
C LYS A 339 4.11 -0.64 -40.70
N GLN A 340 4.55 -1.85 -41.09
CA GLN A 340 5.89 -2.06 -41.65
C GLN A 340 5.96 -1.93 -43.18
N VAL A 341 4.86 -1.56 -43.86
CA VAL A 341 4.85 -1.35 -45.31
C VAL A 341 4.14 -0.04 -45.66
N ALA A 342 4.83 1.10 -45.52
CA ALA A 342 4.70 2.26 -46.42
C ALA A 342 5.54 3.44 -45.91
N GLU A 343 6.36 3.93 -46.83
CA GLU A 343 7.27 5.07 -46.73
C GLU A 343 6.58 6.44 -46.70
N SER A 344 7.31 7.41 -46.13
CA SER A 344 7.59 8.77 -46.67
C SER A 344 6.42 9.69 -47.08
N LEU A 345 6.23 10.79 -46.33
CA LEU A 345 6.35 12.20 -46.75
C LEU A 345 5.48 13.18 -45.89
N GLU A 346 6.14 14.24 -45.45
CA GLU A 346 5.69 15.63 -45.18
C GLU A 346 4.65 15.98 -44.09
N ALA A 347 4.93 17.09 -43.40
CA ALA A 347 4.08 17.86 -42.46
C ALA A 347 3.57 19.15 -43.16
N PRO A 348 2.90 20.16 -42.52
CA PRO A 348 2.24 20.28 -41.20
C PRO A 348 0.82 20.96 -41.26
N ALA A 349 0.06 21.05 -40.15
CA ALA A 349 -0.86 22.20 -39.84
C ALA A 349 -1.54 22.15 -38.44
N SER A 350 -1.58 23.35 -37.84
CA SER A 350 -2.31 24.00 -36.71
C SER A 350 -3.60 23.45 -36.05
N ASP A 351 -3.58 23.44 -34.68
CA ASP A 351 -4.50 24.03 -33.63
C ASP A 351 -6.05 23.82 -33.69
N PRO A 352 -6.90 24.02 -32.63
CA PRO A 352 -6.73 24.17 -31.17
C PRO A 352 -7.69 23.32 -30.27
N GLN A 353 -7.47 23.42 -28.95
CA GLN A 353 -8.44 23.33 -27.84
C GLN A 353 -9.11 21.97 -27.51
N LEU A 354 -8.70 21.38 -26.39
CA LEU A 354 -9.65 20.89 -25.38
C LEU A 354 -9.12 21.17 -23.96
N LYS A 355 -9.83 22.06 -23.27
CA LYS A 355 -9.77 22.24 -21.81
C LYS A 355 -10.77 21.25 -21.22
N GLY A 356 -10.33 20.37 -20.32
CA GLY A 356 -11.22 19.45 -19.61
C GLY A 356 -10.50 18.84 -18.41
N LEU A 357 -11.17 18.85 -17.27
CA LEU A 357 -10.67 18.48 -15.94
C LEU A 357 -10.15 17.04 -15.84
N PHE A 358 -9.27 16.76 -14.87
CA PHE A 358 -9.60 15.89 -13.72
C PHE A 358 -8.49 15.97 -12.67
N TYR A 359 -8.86 16.50 -11.50
CA TYR A 359 -8.08 16.46 -10.26
C TYR A 359 -8.15 15.05 -9.69
N ILE A 360 -7.04 14.32 -9.68
CA ILE A 360 -6.87 13.21 -8.76
C ILE A 360 -6.17 13.76 -7.52
N HIS A 361 -6.88 13.71 -6.39
CA HIS A 361 -6.40 14.12 -5.09
C HIS A 361 -5.12 13.36 -4.71
N ASP A 362 -4.08 14.13 -4.40
CA ASP A 362 -2.83 13.69 -3.80
C ASP A 362 -3.10 13.14 -2.38
N PRO A 363 -2.84 11.86 -2.06
CA PRO A 363 -3.05 11.32 -0.72
C PRO A 363 -1.97 11.73 0.29
N LEU A 364 -0.99 12.57 -0.07
CA LEU A 364 0.14 12.91 0.79
C LEU A 364 0.19 14.40 1.17
N LYS A 365 -0.84 14.86 1.89
CA LYS A 365 -0.72 15.95 2.87
C LYS A 365 -1.34 15.57 4.20
N GLY A 366 -0.72 14.60 4.87
CA GLY A 366 -0.81 14.48 6.32
C GLY A 366 0.21 15.42 6.95
N ASP A 367 -0.16 16.67 7.23
CA ASP A 367 0.65 17.59 8.03
C ASP A 367 0.68 17.09 9.49
N TYR A 368 1.73 16.37 9.87
CA TYR A 368 2.03 16.08 11.27
C TYR A 368 2.60 17.34 11.92
N ARG A 369 1.72 18.25 12.37
CA ARG A 369 2.12 19.41 13.19
C ARG A 369 2.16 19.02 14.66
N ILE A 370 3.36 19.14 15.23
CA ILE A 370 3.60 19.19 16.68
C ILE A 370 2.99 20.50 17.19
N SER A 371 1.91 20.44 17.97
CA SER A 371 1.34 21.61 18.64
C SER A 371 2.01 21.80 20.01
N GLN A 372 2.90 22.78 20.12
CA GLN A 372 3.14 23.47 21.38
C GLN A 372 2.04 24.53 21.59
N GLY A 373 1.68 24.73 22.86
CA GLY A 373 0.47 25.42 23.29
C GLY A 373 0.36 26.89 22.87
N GLY A 374 -0.89 27.31 22.72
CA GLY A 374 -1.31 28.70 22.59
C GLY A 374 -2.83 28.76 22.73
N ALA A 375 -3.30 29.28 23.86
CA ALA A 375 -4.71 29.44 24.16
C ALA A 375 -5.34 30.45 23.19
N ASN A 376 -6.42 30.07 22.51
CA ASN A 376 -7.43 31.02 22.04
C ASN A 376 -8.77 30.32 21.85
N GLY A 377 -9.76 30.80 22.60
CA GLY A 377 -11.10 30.22 22.69
C GLY A 377 -11.88 30.36 21.39
N LYS A 378 -12.36 29.23 20.89
CA LYS A 378 -13.54 29.13 20.01
C LYS A 378 -14.44 28.03 20.59
N ALA A 379 -15.73 28.34 20.69
CA ALA A 379 -16.74 27.45 21.27
C ALA A 379 -16.74 26.06 20.60
N PRO A 380 -16.96 24.97 21.36
CA PRO A 380 -16.84 23.62 20.82
C PRO A 380 -18.00 23.32 19.87
N ALA A 381 -17.65 22.99 18.62
CA ALA A 381 -18.57 22.32 17.72
C ALA A 381 -19.04 21.00 18.37
N LYS A 382 -20.33 20.70 18.28
CA LYS A 382 -20.93 19.45 18.80
C LYS A 382 -20.16 18.26 18.22
N ARG A 383 -19.48 17.48 19.06
CA ARG A 383 -18.81 16.22 18.68
C ARG A 383 -19.85 15.28 18.07
N GLN A 384 -19.71 14.96 16.78
CA GLN A 384 -20.34 13.76 16.21
C GLN A 384 -19.92 12.57 17.08
N MET A 385 -20.88 11.83 17.63
CA MET A 385 -20.59 10.57 18.32
C MET A 385 -20.16 9.54 17.26
N GLY A 386 -18.99 8.92 17.47
CA GLY A 386 -18.51 7.76 16.70
C GLY A 386 -17.50 8.10 15.59
N GLY A 387 -16.22 7.78 15.81
CA GLY A 387 -15.22 7.77 14.74
C GLY A 387 -15.40 6.60 13.78
N LEU A 388 -14.74 6.64 12.61
CA LEU A 388 -14.70 5.54 11.64
C LEU A 388 -13.46 4.65 11.80
N SER A 389 -12.63 4.89 12.82
CA SER A 389 -11.48 4.02 13.09
C SER A 389 -11.97 2.65 13.58
N LEU A 390 -11.19 1.62 13.28
CA LEU A 390 -11.45 0.26 13.76
C LEU A 390 -11.75 0.22 15.27
N LYS A 391 -10.94 0.92 16.07
CA LYS A 391 -11.14 1.05 17.53
C LYS A 391 -12.48 1.68 17.91
N ALA A 392 -12.91 2.73 17.21
CA ALA A 392 -14.19 3.38 17.48
C ALA A 392 -15.36 2.47 17.10
N LEU A 393 -15.26 1.80 15.95
CA LEU A 393 -16.28 0.89 15.44
C LEU A 393 -16.41 -0.37 16.28
N ALA A 394 -15.29 -0.96 16.74
CA ALA A 394 -15.30 -2.11 17.64
C ALA A 394 -16.04 -1.76 18.95
N LYS A 395 -15.79 -0.56 19.50
CA LYS A 395 -16.50 -0.09 20.69
C LYS A 395 -17.98 0.18 20.43
N GLU A 396 -18.31 0.81 19.31
CA GLU A 396 -19.69 1.19 18.95
C GLU A 396 -20.56 -0.02 18.60
N ARG A 397 -20.05 -0.96 17.80
CA ARG A 397 -20.83 -2.05 17.21
C ARG A 397 -20.72 -3.35 18.00
N LEU A 398 -19.55 -3.62 18.58
CA LEU A 398 -19.25 -4.87 19.28
C LEU A 398 -19.16 -4.70 20.79
N ALA A 399 -19.24 -3.47 21.32
CA ALA A 399 -18.98 -3.15 22.72
C ALA A 399 -17.60 -3.65 23.22
N ARG A 400 -16.62 -3.78 22.31
CA ARG A 400 -15.27 -4.30 22.60
C ARG A 400 -14.23 -3.19 22.54
N GLU A 401 -13.36 -3.10 23.54
CA GLU A 401 -12.18 -2.25 23.50
C GLU A 401 -10.99 -3.03 22.92
N ILE A 402 -10.42 -2.52 21.82
CA ILE A 402 -9.24 -3.08 21.16
C ILE A 402 -8.09 -2.08 21.21
N GLN A 403 -6.86 -2.52 20.93
CA GLN A 403 -5.66 -1.69 20.92
C GLN A 403 -5.51 -0.89 22.23
N VAL A 404 -5.76 -1.56 23.36
CA VAL A 404 -5.71 -0.96 24.71
C VAL A 404 -4.29 -0.91 25.27
N ASN A 405 -3.41 -1.77 24.76
CA ASN A 405 -2.04 -1.87 25.24
C ASN A 405 -1.16 -0.75 24.70
N SER A 406 -0.22 -0.27 25.53
CA SER A 406 0.80 0.71 25.12
C SER A 406 1.93 0.10 24.27
N LYS A 407 1.87 -1.23 24.03
CA LYS A 407 2.88 -2.00 23.32
C LYS A 407 2.67 -2.04 21.80
N GLY A 408 1.82 -1.17 21.24
CA GLY A 408 1.44 -1.21 19.82
C GLY A 408 0.16 -2.01 19.58
N HIS A 409 -0.23 -2.10 18.31
CA HIS A 409 -1.39 -2.83 17.84
C HIS A 409 -1.08 -4.33 17.73
N ASP A 410 -2.13 -5.13 17.84
CA ASP A 410 -2.07 -6.57 17.63
C ASP A 410 -2.83 -6.90 16.35
N SER A 411 -2.09 -7.28 15.33
CA SER A 411 -2.61 -7.55 13.99
C SER A 411 -3.64 -8.71 13.96
N ILE A 412 -3.57 -9.67 14.89
CA ILE A 412 -4.62 -10.70 15.04
C ILE A 412 -5.90 -10.08 15.62
N GLU A 413 -5.78 -9.26 16.67
CA GLU A 413 -6.90 -8.54 17.28
C GLU A 413 -7.61 -7.67 16.25
N ASP A 414 -6.85 -6.95 15.42
CA ASP A 414 -7.37 -6.06 14.39
C ASP A 414 -8.03 -6.82 13.23
N SER A 415 -7.45 -7.96 12.81
CA SER A 415 -8.08 -8.88 11.85
C SER A 415 -9.42 -9.42 12.38
N MET A 416 -9.47 -9.78 13.67
CA MET A 416 -10.70 -10.23 14.34
C MET A 416 -11.74 -9.13 14.51
N ALA A 417 -11.33 -7.93 14.88
CA ALA A 417 -12.21 -6.78 14.91
C ALA A 417 -12.82 -6.47 13.56
N THR A 418 -12.01 -6.53 12.51
CA THR A 418 -12.47 -6.32 11.14
C THR A 418 -13.51 -7.38 10.74
N ARG A 419 -13.23 -8.66 11.00
CA ARG A 419 -14.16 -9.78 10.76
C ARG A 419 -15.50 -9.54 11.46
N ASP A 420 -15.47 -9.27 12.75
CA ASP A 420 -16.65 -9.16 13.59
C ASP A 420 -17.50 -7.91 13.24
N ILE A 421 -16.85 -6.79 12.90
CA ILE A 421 -17.54 -5.58 12.42
C ILE A 421 -18.28 -5.87 11.11
N LEU A 422 -17.64 -6.57 10.17
CA LEU A 422 -18.31 -6.95 8.92
C LEU A 422 -19.48 -7.90 9.18
N HIS A 423 -19.29 -8.87 10.08
CA HIS A 423 -20.34 -9.79 10.48
C HIS A 423 -21.56 -9.05 11.05
N TRP A 424 -21.33 -8.10 11.96
CA TRP A 424 -22.37 -7.23 12.52
C TRP A 424 -23.13 -6.49 11.40
N ASN A 425 -22.42 -5.94 10.42
CA ASN A 425 -23.04 -5.23 9.29
C ASN A 425 -23.94 -6.14 8.47
N ILE A 426 -23.53 -7.38 8.22
CA ILE A 426 -24.34 -8.35 7.48
C ILE A 426 -25.58 -8.72 8.29
N LEU A 427 -25.47 -8.98 9.60
CA LEU A 427 -26.62 -9.26 10.45
C LEU A 427 -27.63 -8.11 10.44
N LYS A 428 -27.18 -6.85 10.53
CA LYS A 428 -28.08 -5.70 10.43
C LYS A 428 -28.78 -5.60 9.09
N ARG A 429 -28.08 -5.83 7.98
CA ARG A 429 -28.73 -5.89 6.68
C ARG A 429 -29.77 -7.00 6.62
N LEU A 430 -29.48 -8.20 7.14
CA LEU A 430 -30.45 -9.30 7.16
C LEU A 430 -31.69 -8.96 7.99
N GLU A 431 -31.52 -8.38 9.18
CA GLU A 431 -32.63 -7.89 10.01
C GLU A 431 -33.49 -6.86 9.27
N ASP A 432 -32.86 -5.90 8.57
CA ASP A 432 -33.57 -4.85 7.84
C ASP A 432 -34.37 -5.40 6.66
N HIS A 433 -33.81 -6.34 5.89
CA HIS A 433 -34.54 -7.01 4.82
C HIS A 433 -35.72 -7.82 5.37
N ALA A 434 -35.54 -8.53 6.49
CA ALA A 434 -36.62 -9.27 7.13
C ALA A 434 -37.75 -8.35 7.61
N ARG A 435 -37.41 -7.18 8.19
CA ARG A 435 -38.39 -6.16 8.58
C ARG A 435 -39.17 -5.63 7.37
N GLN A 436 -38.51 -5.35 6.25
CA GLN A 436 -39.17 -4.85 5.04
C GLN A 436 -40.15 -5.88 4.46
N MET A 437 -39.77 -7.16 4.45
CA MET A 437 -40.62 -8.26 3.97
C MET A 437 -41.84 -8.54 4.86
N GLN A 438 -41.80 -8.15 6.14
CA GLN A 438 -42.96 -8.26 7.05
C GLN A 438 -43.94 -7.10 6.93
N ILE A 439 -43.51 -5.97 6.34
CA ILE A 439 -44.31 -4.76 6.15
C ILE A 439 -44.97 -4.72 4.77
N ALA A 440 -44.36 -5.38 3.77
CA ALA A 440 -44.91 -5.60 2.43
C ALA A 440 -45.89 -6.78 2.42
#